data_AF-A0A6V7W674-F1
#
_entry.id   AF-A0A6V7W674-F1
#
_cell.length_a   1.000
_cell.length_b   1.000
_cell.length_c   1.000
_cell.angle_alpha   90.00
_cell.angle_beta   90.00
_cell.angle_gamma   90.00
#
_symmetry.space_group_name_H-M   'P 1'
#
loop_
_entity.id
_entity.type
_entity.pdbx_description
1 polymer ?
#
loop_
_entity_poly.entity_id
_entity_poly.type
_entity_poly.pdbx_seq_one_letter_code
_entity_poly.pdbx_strand_id
1 'polypeptide(L)'
;MHILLIHINLQYTYLQNPLIILFFDIDQVTLLKLIQGCGNCQGKDSNYCYACKKNYCNEEKNVYKKCRLDNNKESNYCGIKHGDDCYIEIIKDNIAVRGCGKCPSPACVTCNTNMCNLNLDFRTLCRSKNGNEKCKETSCYIASVDEGEKDKIQKFTSD
;
A
#
# COMPACT_ATOMS: atom_id res chain seq x y z
N MET A 1 44.40 31.70 5.95
CA MET A 1 43.13 31.59 6.70
C MET A 1 42.54 32.99 6.83
N HIS A 2 41.69 33.39 5.89
CA HIS A 2 40.94 34.64 5.94
C HIS A 2 39.48 34.27 5.64
N ILE A 3 38.63 34.48 6.64
CA ILE A 3 37.20 34.24 6.59
C ILE A 3 36.58 35.46 5.92
N LEU A 4 35.99 35.26 4.74
CA LEU A 4 35.23 36.30 4.04
C LEU A 4 33.77 36.22 4.53
N LEU A 5 33.42 37.10 5.47
CA LEU A 5 32.03 37.36 5.86
C LEU A 5 31.39 38.26 4.81
N ILE A 6 30.57 37.68 3.93
CA ILE A 6 29.69 38.46 3.04
C ILE A 6 28.36 38.66 3.77
N HIS A 7 28.15 39.87 4.28
CA HIS A 7 26.84 40.37 4.70
C HIS A 7 25.94 40.54 3.48
N ILE A 8 24.92 39.70 3.33
CA ILE A 8 23.83 39.93 2.37
C ILE A 8 22.70 40.66 3.10
N ASN A 9 22.53 41.94 2.76
CA ASN A 9 21.43 42.77 3.20
C ASN A 9 20.10 42.24 2.64
N LEU A 10 19.17 41.84 3.52
CA LEU A 10 17.77 41.63 3.16
C LEU A 10 17.10 43.01 3.00
N GLN A 11 16.67 43.33 1.78
CA GLN A 11 15.66 44.36 1.57
C GLN A 11 14.30 43.70 1.37
N TYR A 12 13.42 43.89 2.34
CA TYR A 12 12.00 43.55 2.26
C TYR A 12 11.28 44.59 1.42
N THR A 13 10.78 44.20 0.26
CA THR A 13 9.76 44.98 -0.47
C THR A 13 8.41 44.30 -0.30
N TYR A 14 7.57 44.94 0.52
CA TYR A 14 6.13 44.70 0.57
C TYR A 14 5.50 45.23 -0.72
N LEU A 15 4.89 44.37 -1.52
CA LEU A 15 3.90 44.78 -2.51
C LEU A 15 2.74 43.80 -2.54
N GLN A 16 1.57 44.38 -2.33
CA GLN A 16 0.27 43.74 -2.20
C GLN A 16 -0.17 43.09 -3.52
N ASN A 17 -0.25 41.77 -3.56
CA ASN A 17 -1.16 41.02 -4.44
C ASN A 17 -1.27 39.56 -3.95
N PRO A 18 -2.43 39.10 -3.45
CA PRO A 18 -2.54 37.78 -2.87
C PRO A 18 -3.04 36.78 -3.93
N LEU A 19 -2.16 36.26 -4.77
CA LEU A 19 -2.41 35.00 -5.51
C LEU A 19 -1.14 34.46 -6.18
N ILE A 20 -0.05 34.39 -5.43
CA ILE A 20 1.05 33.48 -5.74
C ILE A 20 1.11 32.52 -4.57
N ILE A 21 0.33 31.44 -4.67
CA ILE A 21 0.53 30.26 -3.83
C ILE A 21 1.84 29.66 -4.32
N LEU A 22 2.93 30.00 -3.64
CA LEU A 22 4.14 29.18 -3.65
C LEU A 22 3.72 27.86 -3.03
N PHE A 23 3.44 26.86 -3.87
CA PHE A 23 3.39 25.48 -3.45
C PHE A 23 4.81 25.10 -3.04
N PHE A 24 5.10 25.28 -1.76
CA PHE A 24 6.18 24.61 -1.08
C PHE A 24 5.93 23.10 -1.19
N ASP A 25 6.93 22.40 -1.72
CA ASP A 25 7.18 20.96 -1.68
C ASP A 25 5.96 20.09 -1.30
N ILE A 26 5.14 19.77 -2.30
CA ILE A 26 4.31 18.57 -2.20
C ILE A 26 5.29 17.41 -2.33
N ASP A 27 5.49 16.71 -1.21
CA ASP A 27 6.10 15.38 -1.15
C ASP A 27 5.78 14.63 -2.43
N GLN A 28 6.81 14.20 -3.16
CA GLN A 28 6.67 13.32 -4.32
C GLN A 28 6.08 11.99 -3.82
N VAL A 29 4.76 11.95 -3.62
CA VAL A 29 3.96 10.75 -3.45
C VAL A 29 4.12 9.98 -4.75
N THR A 30 5.19 9.21 -4.79
CA THR A 30 5.57 8.44 -5.97
C THR A 30 4.71 7.19 -5.90
N LEU A 31 3.47 7.30 -6.37
CA LEU A 31 2.60 6.14 -6.58
C LEU A 31 3.36 5.21 -7.52
N LEU A 32 3.91 4.12 -6.97
CA LEU A 32 4.64 3.09 -7.71
C LEU A 32 3.67 2.36 -8.62
N LYS A 33 3.40 2.97 -9.77
CA LYS A 33 2.51 2.47 -10.80
C LYS A 33 3.36 1.82 -11.89
N LEU A 34 2.94 0.64 -12.33
CA LEU A 34 3.52 0.04 -13.52
C LEU A 34 3.11 0.88 -14.75
N ILE A 35 4.09 1.28 -15.55
CA ILE A 35 3.88 2.08 -16.75
C ILE A 35 4.28 1.28 -17.99
N GLN A 36 3.50 1.42 -19.05
CA GLN A 36 3.75 0.84 -20.36
C GLN A 36 3.90 1.96 -21.38
N GLY A 37 4.88 1.84 -22.29
CA GLY A 37 5.12 2.86 -23.30
C GLY A 37 6.22 2.47 -24.28
N CYS A 38 6.56 3.41 -25.16
CA CYS A 38 7.64 3.25 -26.12
C CYS A 38 8.95 3.80 -25.56
N GLY A 39 10.06 3.11 -25.82
CA GLY A 39 11.39 3.56 -25.41
C GLY A 39 12.25 2.42 -24.88
N ASN A 40 13.35 2.79 -24.22
CA ASN A 40 14.25 1.85 -23.54
C ASN A 40 14.10 1.98 -22.03
N CYS A 41 14.51 0.92 -21.32
CA CYS A 41 14.63 0.93 -19.88
C CYS A 41 15.68 1.94 -19.42
N GLN A 42 15.23 2.98 -18.72
CA GLN A 42 16.11 3.97 -18.07
C GLN A 42 16.17 3.63 -16.58
N GLY A 43 17.17 2.84 -16.17
CA GLY A 43 17.35 2.44 -14.78
C GLY A 43 18.32 1.29 -14.61
N LYS A 44 18.91 1.16 -13.42
CA LYS A 44 19.88 0.09 -13.08
C LYS A 44 19.21 -1.25 -12.75
N ASP A 45 17.92 -1.26 -12.44
CA ASP A 45 17.24 -2.44 -11.91
C ASP A 45 16.50 -3.19 -13.02
N SER A 46 17.20 -4.13 -13.66
CA SER A 46 16.71 -4.87 -14.83
C SER A 46 15.46 -5.71 -14.54
N ASN A 47 15.19 -6.04 -13.29
CA ASN A 47 14.05 -6.88 -12.94
C ASN A 47 12.71 -6.14 -13.05
N TYR A 48 12.71 -4.82 -12.92
CA TYR A 48 11.49 -3.99 -12.97
C TYR A 48 11.29 -3.31 -14.32
N CYS A 49 12.13 -3.62 -15.31
CA CYS A 49 12.01 -3.03 -16.62
C CYS A 49 12.28 -4.03 -17.73
N TYR A 50 11.35 -4.06 -18.70
CA TYR A 50 11.44 -4.94 -19.84
C TYR A 50 11.26 -4.12 -21.13
N ALA A 51 12.27 -4.18 -22.00
CA ALA A 51 12.24 -3.58 -23.33
C ALA A 51 12.30 -4.69 -24.38
N CYS A 52 11.53 -4.53 -25.44
CA CYS A 52 11.37 -5.57 -26.47
C CYS A 52 11.03 -4.93 -27.82
N LYS A 53 11.30 -5.64 -28.92
CA LYS A 53 11.17 -5.14 -30.30
C LYS A 53 10.02 -5.74 -31.10
N LYS A 54 9.24 -6.64 -30.48
CA LYS A 54 8.08 -7.29 -31.13
C LYS A 54 6.84 -6.43 -30.91
N ASN A 55 5.83 -6.58 -31.75
CA ASN A 55 4.56 -5.88 -31.55
C ASN A 55 3.88 -6.36 -30.25
N TYR A 56 3.32 -5.42 -29.48
CA TYR A 56 2.56 -5.67 -28.25
C TYR A 56 3.30 -6.51 -27.18
N CYS A 57 4.63 -6.44 -27.13
CA CYS A 57 5.44 -7.29 -26.25
C CYS A 57 5.60 -6.76 -24.81
N ASN A 58 5.16 -5.54 -24.54
CA ASN A 58 5.27 -4.84 -23.26
C ASN A 58 4.22 -5.32 -22.24
N GLU A 59 4.17 -6.62 -21.98
CA GLU A 59 3.26 -7.24 -21.00
C GLU A 59 3.80 -7.16 -19.56
N GLU A 60 2.92 -6.93 -18.58
CA GLU A 60 3.29 -6.81 -17.16
C GLU A 60 4.00 -8.05 -16.59
N LYS A 61 3.71 -9.24 -17.16
CA LYS A 61 4.31 -10.51 -16.72
C LYS A 61 5.82 -10.59 -16.90
N ASN A 62 6.38 -9.73 -17.75
CA ASN A 62 7.81 -9.73 -18.09
C ASN A 62 8.67 -8.96 -17.08
N VAL A 63 8.05 -8.31 -16.10
CA VAL A 63 8.75 -7.62 -15.02
C VAL A 63 8.30 -8.11 -13.65
N TYR A 64 9.14 -7.84 -12.67
CA TYR A 64 8.80 -8.06 -11.28
C TYR A 64 7.79 -7.00 -10.85
N LYS A 65 6.87 -7.41 -10.00
CA LYS A 65 6.00 -6.48 -9.29
C LYS A 65 6.51 -6.27 -7.87
N LYS A 66 6.04 -5.19 -7.25
CA LYS A 66 6.38 -4.84 -5.87
C LYS A 66 5.21 -5.18 -4.96
N CYS A 67 5.52 -5.68 -3.76
CA CYS A 67 4.58 -5.75 -2.65
C CYS A 67 5.10 -4.90 -1.50
N ARG A 68 4.19 -4.30 -0.75
CA ARG A 68 4.52 -3.51 0.43
C ARG A 68 4.98 -4.43 1.57
N LEU A 69 5.99 -4.01 2.33
CA LEU A 69 6.48 -4.71 3.53
C LEU A 69 6.01 -4.05 4.84
N ASP A 70 5.78 -2.74 4.84
CA ASP A 70 5.46 -1.98 6.06
C ASP A 70 4.35 -0.93 5.81
N ASN A 71 3.50 -0.71 6.82
CA ASN A 71 2.55 0.41 6.87
C ASN A 71 3.28 1.76 6.81
N ASN A 72 4.41 1.90 7.52
CA ASN A 72 4.92 3.21 7.95
C ASN A 72 6.09 3.74 7.12
N LYS A 73 6.56 3.01 6.10
CA LYS A 73 7.67 3.44 5.24
C LYS A 73 7.38 3.21 3.77
N GLU A 74 7.36 4.30 3.02
CA GLU A 74 6.92 4.30 1.61
C GLU A 74 7.90 3.60 0.66
N SER A 75 9.17 3.51 1.06
CA SER A 75 10.25 2.87 0.30
C SER A 75 10.50 1.39 0.66
N ASN A 76 9.71 0.78 1.55
CA ASN A 76 9.93 -0.60 1.98
C ASN A 76 9.04 -1.58 1.21
N TYR A 77 9.62 -2.19 0.17
CA TYR A 77 8.95 -3.17 -0.67
C TYR A 77 9.85 -4.36 -0.97
N CYS A 78 9.24 -5.47 -1.34
CA CYS A 78 9.90 -6.64 -1.90
C CYS A 78 9.48 -6.82 -3.36
N GLY A 79 10.42 -7.28 -4.19
CA GLY A 79 10.18 -7.59 -5.59
C GLY A 79 9.90 -9.07 -5.79
N ILE A 80 8.80 -9.40 -6.46
CA ILE A 80 8.43 -10.78 -6.82
C ILE A 80 7.98 -10.87 -8.27
N LYS A 81 7.93 -12.10 -8.81
CA LYS A 81 7.42 -12.30 -10.17
C LYS A 81 5.95 -11.88 -10.23
N HIS A 82 5.51 -11.43 -11.40
CA HIS A 82 4.16 -10.90 -11.59
C HIS A 82 3.04 -11.85 -11.10
N GLY A 83 3.20 -13.16 -11.26
CA GLY A 83 2.22 -14.17 -10.84
C GLY A 83 2.29 -14.60 -9.37
N ASP A 84 3.32 -14.19 -8.62
CA ASP A 84 3.44 -14.56 -7.19
C ASP A 84 2.55 -13.65 -6.34
N ASP A 85 2.12 -14.07 -5.16
CA ASP A 85 1.21 -13.27 -4.33
C ASP A 85 1.90 -12.16 -3.52
N CYS A 86 1.22 -11.04 -3.32
CA CYS A 86 1.44 -10.16 -2.18
C CYS A 86 0.46 -10.55 -1.08
N TYR A 87 0.82 -10.35 0.19
CA TYR A 87 -0.08 -10.68 1.30
C TYR A 87 -0.22 -9.57 2.34
N ILE A 88 -1.32 -9.68 3.10
CA ILE A 88 -1.55 -9.00 4.38
C ILE A 88 -1.98 -10.07 5.39
N GLU A 89 -1.37 -10.09 6.56
CA GLU A 89 -1.67 -11.03 7.64
C GLU A 89 -2.08 -10.26 8.91
N ILE A 90 -3.15 -10.75 9.56
CA ILE A 90 -3.45 -10.34 10.94
C ILE A 90 -2.61 -11.16 11.91
N ILE A 91 -1.76 -10.36 12.52
CA ILE A 91 -1.19 -10.45 13.84
C ILE A 91 -2.00 -10.91 15.04
N LYS A 92 -1.98 -9.98 15.99
CA LYS A 92 -2.74 -9.86 17.22
C LYS A 92 -3.26 -8.42 17.28
N ASP A 93 -4.37 -8.18 17.95
CA ASP A 93 -4.92 -6.83 18.17
C ASP A 93 -5.19 -6.04 16.88
N ASN A 94 -5.62 -6.73 15.81
CA ASN A 94 -5.87 -6.16 14.48
C ASN A 94 -4.64 -5.48 13.83
N ILE A 95 -3.43 -5.81 14.29
CA ILE A 95 -2.20 -5.35 13.64
C ILE A 95 -2.02 -6.15 12.35
N ALA A 96 -2.01 -5.43 11.23
CA ALA A 96 -1.80 -5.98 9.90
C ALA A 96 -0.32 -5.86 9.49
N VAL A 97 0.32 -7.00 9.24
CA VAL A 97 1.66 -7.08 8.60
C VAL A 97 1.51 -7.38 7.12
N ARG A 98 2.46 -6.92 6.30
CA ARG A 98 2.42 -7.10 4.85
C ARG A 98 3.66 -7.80 4.35
N GLY A 99 3.54 -8.51 3.24
CA GLY A 99 4.70 -9.16 2.64
C GLY A 99 4.51 -9.66 1.22
N CYS A 100 5.54 -10.38 0.79
CA CYS A 100 5.62 -11.07 -0.48
C CYS A 100 5.44 -12.58 -0.30
N GLY A 101 4.89 -13.23 -1.31
CA GLY A 101 4.70 -14.66 -1.38
C GLY A 101 3.37 -15.12 -0.79
N LYS A 102 3.33 -16.41 -0.46
CA LYS A 102 2.15 -17.08 0.06
C LYS A 102 1.81 -16.60 1.46
N CYS A 103 0.53 -16.65 1.81
CA CYS A 103 0.08 -16.39 3.16
C CYS A 103 0.80 -17.29 4.18
N PRO A 104 1.42 -16.71 5.22
CA PRO A 104 2.10 -17.48 6.27
C PRO A 104 1.12 -18.12 7.26
N SER A 105 -0.12 -17.64 7.34
CA SER A 105 -1.16 -18.19 8.22
C SER A 105 -2.56 -18.14 7.58
N PRO A 106 -3.56 -18.81 8.18
CA PRO A 106 -4.96 -18.71 7.75
C PRO A 106 -5.55 -17.30 7.93
N ALA A 107 -4.95 -16.47 8.80
CA ALA A 107 -5.43 -15.12 9.11
C ALA A 107 -4.89 -14.09 8.10
N CYS A 108 -4.87 -14.44 6.82
CA CYS A 108 -4.17 -13.69 5.79
C CYS A 108 -4.97 -13.60 4.49
N VAL A 109 -4.74 -12.53 3.74
CA VAL A 109 -5.34 -12.28 2.43
C VAL A 109 -4.23 -12.00 1.42
N THR A 110 -4.33 -12.64 0.26
CA THR A 110 -3.42 -12.40 -0.87
C THR A 110 -4.05 -11.55 -1.96
N CYS A 111 -3.20 -10.94 -2.78
CA CYS A 111 -3.57 -10.28 -4.02
C CYS A 111 -2.40 -10.37 -5.02
N ASN A 112 -2.69 -10.29 -6.31
CA ASN A 112 -1.72 -10.64 -7.35
C ASN A 112 -1.33 -9.50 -8.30
N THR A 113 -1.71 -8.24 -8.04
CA THR A 113 -1.28 -7.09 -8.85
C THR A 113 -0.19 -6.26 -8.16
N ASN A 114 0.46 -5.35 -8.89
CA ASN A 114 1.55 -4.53 -8.33
C ASN A 114 1.04 -3.61 -7.20
N MET A 115 1.72 -3.64 -6.05
CA MET A 115 1.40 -2.88 -4.84
C MET A 115 -0.05 -3.08 -4.34
N CYS A 116 -0.69 -4.20 -4.70
CA CYS A 116 -2.09 -4.46 -4.39
C CYS A 116 -2.38 -4.52 -2.88
N ASN A 117 -1.39 -4.92 -2.09
CA ASN A 117 -1.51 -5.01 -0.64
C ASN A 117 -1.38 -3.64 0.07
N LEU A 118 -1.40 -2.52 -0.67
CA LEU A 118 -1.46 -1.18 -0.09
C LEU A 118 -2.87 -0.82 0.41
N ASN A 119 -3.88 -1.05 -0.44
CA ASN A 119 -5.25 -0.55 -0.26
C ASN A 119 -6.27 -1.67 0.00
N LEU A 120 -5.82 -2.86 0.37
CA LEU A 120 -6.75 -3.91 0.78
C LEU A 120 -7.41 -3.47 2.08
N ASP A 121 -8.71 -3.20 2.00
CA ASP A 121 -9.61 -3.01 3.13
C ASP A 121 -9.62 -4.31 3.95
N PHE A 122 -8.75 -4.35 4.96
CA PHE A 122 -8.61 -5.52 5.81
C PHE A 122 -9.61 -5.43 6.95
N ARG A 123 -10.81 -5.96 6.68
CA ARG A 123 -11.86 -6.12 7.68
C ARG A 123 -11.50 -7.21 8.67
N THR A 124 -12.12 -7.17 9.84
CA THR A 124 -11.78 -8.05 10.95
C THR A 124 -11.99 -9.53 10.62
N LEU A 125 -11.04 -10.37 11.02
CA LEU A 125 -11.18 -11.82 10.98
C LEU A 125 -11.77 -12.31 12.29
N CYS A 126 -12.94 -12.94 12.24
CA CYS A 126 -13.62 -13.47 13.41
C CYS A 126 -13.54 -14.98 13.47
N ARG A 127 -13.52 -15.51 14.69
CA ARG A 127 -13.55 -16.96 14.92
C ARG A 127 -14.98 -17.45 14.79
N SER A 128 -15.22 -18.38 13.87
CA SER A 128 -16.49 -19.08 13.69
C SER A 128 -16.38 -20.56 14.08
N LYS A 129 -17.52 -21.26 14.12
CA LYS A 129 -17.55 -22.73 14.33
C LYS A 129 -16.76 -23.50 13.26
N ASN A 130 -16.61 -22.93 12.06
CA ASN A 130 -15.96 -23.57 10.91
C ASN A 130 -14.52 -23.04 10.68
N GLY A 131 -13.94 -22.34 11.65
CA GLY A 131 -12.64 -21.67 11.53
C GLY A 131 -12.77 -20.16 11.41
N ASN A 132 -11.72 -19.47 10.96
CA ASN A 132 -11.74 -18.01 10.85
C ASN A 132 -12.54 -17.58 9.62
N GLU A 133 -13.39 -16.56 9.77
CA GLU A 133 -14.17 -15.96 8.69
C GLU A 133 -13.85 -14.47 8.55
N LYS A 134 -13.97 -13.95 7.32
CA LYS A 134 -13.82 -12.52 7.04
C LYS A 134 -15.14 -11.81 7.36
N CYS A 135 -15.12 -10.88 8.30
CA CYS A 135 -16.29 -10.08 8.64
C CYS A 135 -16.31 -8.78 7.84
N LYS A 136 -17.49 -8.18 7.68
CA LYS A 136 -17.60 -6.83 7.13
C LYS A 136 -17.33 -5.75 8.20
N GLU A 137 -17.65 -6.08 9.43
CA GLU A 137 -17.52 -5.22 10.60
C GLU A 137 -16.11 -5.29 11.19
N THR A 138 -15.77 -4.29 12.00
CA THR A 138 -14.47 -4.18 12.68
C THR A 138 -14.39 -4.96 13.99
N SER A 139 -15.51 -5.50 14.48
CA SER A 139 -15.58 -6.21 15.76
C SER A 139 -16.12 -7.65 15.61
N CYS A 140 -15.68 -8.52 16.51
CA CYS A 140 -16.18 -9.88 16.67
C CYS A 140 -16.95 -9.98 17.97
N TYR A 141 -18.06 -10.73 17.99
CA TYR A 141 -18.81 -11.01 19.20
C TYR A 141 -18.94 -12.52 19.43
N ILE A 142 -19.13 -12.89 20.69
CA ILE A 142 -19.60 -14.21 21.10
C ILE A 142 -20.76 -13.98 22.07
N ALA A 143 -21.90 -14.63 21.81
CA ALA A 143 -23.09 -14.47 22.63
C ALA A 143 -23.66 -15.85 22.98
N SER A 144 -24.11 -16.00 24.22
CA SER A 144 -24.98 -17.09 24.61
C SER A 144 -26.41 -16.64 24.35
N VAL A 145 -27.11 -17.32 23.45
CA VAL A 145 -28.51 -17.00 23.11
C VAL A 145 -29.36 -18.26 23.20
N ASP A 146 -30.58 -18.10 23.72
CA ASP A 146 -31.61 -19.15 23.66
C ASP A 146 -32.03 -19.38 22.20
N GLU A 147 -32.49 -20.59 21.84
CA GLU A 147 -32.71 -20.97 20.45
C GLU A 147 -33.69 -20.06 19.69
N GLY A 148 -34.64 -19.44 20.38
CA GLY A 148 -35.61 -18.49 19.81
C GLY A 148 -35.09 -17.06 19.62
N GLU A 149 -33.85 -16.75 20.04
CA GLU A 149 -33.30 -15.39 20.01
C GLU A 149 -32.11 -15.20 19.07
N LYS A 150 -31.71 -16.26 18.34
CA LYS A 150 -30.61 -16.19 17.35
C LYS A 150 -30.83 -15.10 16.30
N ASP A 151 -32.07 -14.86 15.88
CA ASP A 151 -32.42 -13.86 14.87
C ASP A 151 -32.45 -12.42 15.43
N LYS A 152 -32.37 -12.24 16.76
CA LYS A 152 -32.35 -10.93 17.43
C LYS A 152 -30.94 -10.39 17.62
N ILE A 153 -29.90 -11.15 17.31
CA ILE A 153 -28.53 -10.67 17.39
C ILE A 153 -28.33 -9.60 16.31
N GLN A 154 -28.53 -8.33 16.68
CA GLN A 154 -28.17 -7.20 15.84
C GLN A 154 -26.65 -7.24 15.65
N LYS A 155 -26.23 -7.30 14.39
CA LYS A 155 -24.82 -7.07 14.03
C LYS A 155 -24.47 -5.70 14.60
N PHE A 156 -23.61 -5.67 15.61
CA PHE A 156 -23.11 -4.42 16.18
C PHE A 156 -22.37 -3.66 15.06
N THR A 157 -23.06 -2.70 14.47
CA THR A 157 -22.42 -1.60 13.75
C THR A 157 -21.87 -0.67 14.81
N SER A 158 -20.55 -0.55 14.90
CA SER A 158 -19.89 0.42 15.78
C SER A 158 -20.25 1.84 15.33
N ASP A 159 -20.70 2.66 16.30
CA ASP A 159 -20.93 4.12 16.18
C ASP A 159 -19.69 4.89 15.65
#